data_AF-A0A7Z0MYX4-F1
#
_entry.id   AF-A0A7Z0MYX4-F1
#
_cell.length_a   1.000
_cell.length_b   1.000
_cell.length_c   1.000
_cell.angle_alpha   90.00
_cell.angle_beta   90.00
_cell.angle_gamma   90.00
#
_symmetry.space_group_name_H-M   'P 1'
#
loop_
_entity.id
_entity.type
_entity.pdbx_description
1 polymer ?
#
loop_
_entity_poly.entity_id
_entity_poly.type
_entity_poly.pdbx_seq_one_letter_code
_entity_poly.pdbx_strand_id
1 'polypeptide(L)' 'MTDRFVRSAEVVAELNGLPGYPFAVVGHPFANDNDVDLRLKAEIAVKRIVPLLTGRPA' A
#
# COMPACT_ATOMS: atom_id res chain seq x y z
N MET A 1 -1.11 -1.61 -2.36
CA MET A 1 -0.91 -1.54 -3.82
C MET A 1 0.41 -2.16 -4.18
N THR A 2 0.56 -2.88 -5.30
CA THR A 2 1.91 -3.30 -5.72
C THR A 2 2.59 -2.18 -6.50
N ASP A 3 3.91 -2.09 -6.43
CA ASP A 3 4.75 -1.06 -7.09
C ASP A 3 4.34 -0.73 -8.55
N ARG A 4 4.04 -1.74 -9.38
CA ARG A 4 3.60 -1.57 -10.78
C ARG A 4 2.28 -0.82 -10.97
N PHE A 5 1.46 -0.70 -9.94
CA PHE A 5 0.11 -0.11 -10.02
C PHE A 5 -0.05 1.13 -9.13
N VAL A 6 1.07 1.70 -8.64
CA VAL A 6 1.05 2.93 -7.82
C VAL A 6 0.33 4.06 -8.55
N ARG A 7 0.66 4.30 -9.83
CA ARG A 7 0.01 5.39 -10.59
C ARG A 7 -1.50 5.18 -10.76
N SER A 8 -1.95 3.94 -10.95
CA SER A 8 -3.38 3.63 -11.01
C SER A 8 -4.08 3.94 -9.69
N ALA A 9 -3.44 3.61 -8.55
CA ALA A 9 -3.98 3.93 -7.23
C ALA A 9 -4.10 5.44 -7.00
N GLU A 10 -3.08 6.20 -7.39
CA GLU A 10 -3.09 7.67 -7.30
C GLU A 10 -4.23 8.27 -8.13
N VAL A 11 -4.38 7.83 -9.38
CA VAL A 11 -5.47 8.30 -10.25
C VAL A 11 -6.84 7.95 -9.67
N VAL A 12 -7.02 6.73 -9.13
CA VAL A 12 -8.27 6.37 -8.46
C VAL A 12 -8.53 7.27 -7.26
N ALA A 13 -7.51 7.58 -6.46
CA ALA A 13 -7.64 8.48 -5.32
C ALA A 13 -8.03 9.90 -5.75
N GLU A 14 -7.37 10.44 -6.79
CA GLU A 14 -7.68 11.74 -7.40
C GLU A 14 -9.14 11.80 -7.88
N LEU A 15 -9.60 10.77 -8.62
CA LEU A 15 -10.98 10.67 -9.13
C LEU A 15 -12.03 10.60 -8.01
N ASN A 16 -11.66 10.08 -6.85
CA ASN A 16 -12.53 10.02 -5.67
C ASN A 16 -12.44 11.28 -4.80
N GLY A 17 -11.77 12.35 -5.26
CA GLY A 17 -11.62 13.60 -4.51
C GLY A 17 -10.65 13.49 -3.33
N LEU A 18 -9.77 12.48 -3.33
CA LEU A 18 -8.78 12.22 -2.30
C LEU A 18 -7.34 12.30 -2.87
N PRO A 19 -6.94 13.44 -3.46
CA PRO A 19 -5.60 13.58 -4.03
C PRO A 19 -4.53 13.38 -2.95
N GLY A 20 -3.51 12.57 -3.26
CA GLY A 20 -2.44 12.26 -2.32
C GLY A 20 -2.84 11.36 -1.15
N TYR A 21 -4.00 10.71 -1.20
CA TYR A 21 -4.41 9.79 -0.13
C TYR A 21 -3.36 8.68 0.07
N PRO A 22 -2.89 8.47 1.31
CA PRO A 22 -1.79 7.54 1.55
C PRO A 22 -2.24 6.09 1.44
N PHE A 23 -1.37 5.25 0.86
CA PHE A 23 -1.55 3.80 0.81
C PHE A 23 -0.22 3.07 0.94
N ALA A 24 -0.27 1.81 1.39
CA ALA A 24 0.92 0.97 1.45
C ALA A 24 1.30 0.45 0.05
N VAL A 25 2.60 0.46 -0.24
CA VAL A 25 3.20 -0.09 -1.46
C VAL A 25 4.06 -1.31 -1.10
N VAL A 26 3.87 -2.40 -1.84
CA VAL A 26 4.63 -3.66 -1.71
C VAL A 26 5.11 -4.13 -3.09
N GLY A 27 6.10 -5.02 -3.17
CA GLY A 27 6.66 -5.46 -4.44
C GLY A 27 5.70 -6.37 -5.24
N HIS A 28 5.64 -6.21 -6.56
CA HIS A 28 4.97 -7.13 -7.48
C HIS A 28 5.90 -8.28 -7.91
N PRO A 29 5.38 -9.47 -8.33
CA PRO A 29 4.01 -9.98 -8.21
C PRO A 29 3.76 -10.67 -6.87
N PHE A 30 2.50 -10.97 -6.55
CA PHE A 30 2.15 -11.88 -5.45
C PHE A 30 2.08 -13.35 -5.87
N ALA A 31 1.76 -13.61 -7.14
CA ALA A 31 1.45 -14.96 -7.61
C ALA A 31 2.62 -15.95 -7.55
N ASN A 32 3.86 -15.44 -7.49
CA ASN A 32 5.08 -16.25 -7.47
C ASN A 32 5.79 -16.23 -6.10
N ASP A 33 5.22 -15.53 -5.11
CA ASP A 33 5.85 -15.40 -3.80
C ASP A 33 5.71 -16.72 -3.01
N ASN A 34 6.78 -17.11 -2.33
CA ASN A 34 6.68 -18.12 -1.28
C ASN A 34 6.28 -17.48 0.06
N ASP A 35 6.10 -18.29 1.11
CA ASP A 35 5.69 -17.81 2.43
C ASP A 35 6.63 -16.76 3.04
N VAL A 36 7.93 -16.85 2.77
CA VAL A 36 8.92 -15.88 3.25
C VAL A 36 8.72 -14.53 2.56
N ASP A 37 8.55 -14.56 1.24
CA ASP A 37 8.30 -13.35 0.44
C ASP A 37 6.98 -12.69 0.83
N LEU A 38 5.92 -13.48 1.00
CA LEU A 38 4.61 -13.01 1.45
C LEU A 38 4.70 -12.39 2.86
N ARG A 39 5.43 -13.02 3.77
CA ARG A 39 5.64 -12.50 5.12
C ARG A 39 6.34 -11.14 5.09
N LEU A 40 7.40 -11.00 4.30
CA LEU A 40 8.11 -9.72 4.16
C LEU A 40 7.19 -8.62 3.63
N LYS A 41 6.38 -8.92 2.60
CA LYS A 41 5.40 -7.96 2.06
C LYS A 41 4.33 -7.59 3.10
N ALA A 42 3.85 -8.56 3.88
CA ALA A 42 2.90 -8.30 4.96
C ALA A 42 3.50 -7.39 6.03
N GLU A 43 4.74 -7.63 6.46
CA GLU A 43 5.44 -6.78 7.42
C GLU A 43 5.59 -5.34 6.92
N ILE A 44 5.92 -5.14 5.63
CA ILE A 44 5.98 -3.82 5.00
C ILE A 44 4.60 -3.15 5.01
N ALA A 45 3.55 -3.87 4.62
CA ALA A 45 2.19 -3.34 4.57
C ALA A 45 1.72 -2.90 5.96
N VAL A 46 1.88 -3.74 6.98
CA VAL A 46 1.47 -3.44 8.36
C VAL A 46 2.21 -2.21 8.90
N LYS A 47 3.53 -2.14 8.73
CA LYS A 47 4.34 -0.98 9.16
C LYS A 47 3.86 0.34 8.55
N ARG A 48 3.31 0.31 7.34
CA ARG A 48 2.80 1.49 6.64
C ARG A 48 1.35 1.80 6.98
N ILE A 49 0.47 0.80 7.08
CA ILE A 49 -0.97 0.99 7.30
C ILE A 49 -1.27 1.38 8.74
N VAL A 50 -0.61 0.77 9.73
CA VAL A 50 -0.91 1.03 11.15
C VAL A 50 -0.83 2.53 11.48
N PRO A 51 0.26 3.26 11.16
CA PRO A 51 0.32 4.70 11.40
C PRO A 51 -0.77 5.52 10.70
N LEU A 52 -1.24 5.09 9.52
CA LEU A 52 -2.32 5.78 8.80
C LEU A 52 -3.67 5.63 9.52
N LEU A 53 -3.92 4.46 10.13
CA LEU A 53 -5.17 4.17 10.81
C LEU A 53 -5.19 4.66 12.26
N THR A 54 -4.01 4.72 12.90
CA THR A 54 -3.90 5.07 14.33
C THR A 54 -3.36 6.48 14.57
N GLY A 55 -2.84 7.13 13.53
CA GLY A 55 -2.41 8.52 13.59
C GLY A 55 -3.60 9.43 13.85
N ARG A 56 -3.60 10.14 14.98
CA ARG A 56 -4.63 11.14 15.26
C ARG A 56 -4.29 12.42 14.49
N PRO A 57 -5.21 13.00 13.71
CA PRO A 57 -5.03 14.33 13.16
C PRO A 57 -4.85 15.33 14.32
N ALA A 58 -3.86 16.21 14.21
CA ALA A 58 -3.66 17.30 15.17
C ALA A 58 -4.82 18.31 15.15
#